data_AF-A0A2D4JDK9-F1
#
_entry.id   AF-A0A2D4JDK9-F1
#
_cell.length_a   1.000
_cell.length_b   1.000
_cell.length_c   1.000
_cell.angle_alpha   90.00
_cell.angle_beta   90.00
_cell.angle_gamma   90.00
#
_symmetry.space_group_name_H-M   'P 1'
#
loop_
_entity.id
_entity.type
_entity.pdbx_description
1 polymer ?
#
loop_
_entity_poly.entity_id
_entity_poly.type
_entity_poly.pdbx_seq_one_letter_code
_entity_poly.pdbx_strand_id
1 'polypeptide(L)'
;TSITHTGHHRVRGSSKPEEKRLVLRKAHQADSWAVRTSTSASFFVRASLRWLRHLREVIPTANVRAHQDLAKVIAATEYAADTTYNSVKFSARAMASQVSARRLLWLRHWQADVKQKWKL
;
A
#
# COMPACT_ATOMS: atom_id res chain seq x y z
N THR A 1 2.91 -49.62 21.24
CA THR A 1 3.08 -49.04 19.89
C THR A 1 1.72 -48.92 19.24
N SER A 2 1.20 -47.70 19.07
CA SER A 2 0.19 -47.40 18.03
C SER A 2 -0.03 -45.89 17.92
N ILE A 3 -0.23 -45.48 16.68
CA ILE A 3 -0.03 -44.16 16.09
C ILE A 3 -1.31 -43.30 16.19
N THR A 4 -1.08 -42.00 16.35
CA THR A 4 -1.93 -40.81 16.15
C THR A 4 -3.24 -40.93 15.36
N HIS A 5 -4.26 -40.17 15.79
CA HIS A 5 -5.02 -39.35 14.84
C HIS A 5 -5.30 -37.96 15.40
N THR A 6 -4.71 -36.98 14.73
CA THR A 6 -4.73 -35.54 14.99
C THR A 6 -6.11 -34.95 14.70
N GLY A 7 -6.70 -34.32 15.71
CA GLY A 7 -7.87 -33.46 15.55
C GLY A 7 -7.47 -32.17 14.85
N HIS A 8 -7.96 -31.98 13.62
CA HIS A 8 -7.82 -30.75 12.86
C HIS A 8 -8.61 -29.62 13.54
N HIS A 9 -7.94 -28.84 14.40
CA HIS A 9 -8.44 -27.55 14.86
C HIS A 9 -8.48 -26.58 13.67
N ARG A 10 -9.64 -26.49 13.02
CA ARG A 10 -9.99 -25.36 12.17
C ARG A 10 -10.17 -24.14 13.08
N VAL A 11 -9.08 -23.40 13.32
CA VAL A 11 -9.12 -22.08 13.98
C VAL A 11 -9.80 -21.10 13.01
N ARG A 12 -11.14 -21.07 13.04
CA ARG A 12 -11.91 -19.93 12.54
C ARG A 12 -11.84 -18.87 13.64
N GLY A 13 -10.88 -17.96 13.50
CA GLY A 13 -10.66 -16.85 14.43
C GLY A 13 -11.91 -15.98 14.57
N SER A 14 -12.62 -16.14 15.69
CA SER A 14 -13.57 -15.15 16.20
C SER A 14 -12.79 -14.10 17.01
N SER A 15 -11.87 -13.37 16.36
CA SER A 15 -11.24 -12.24 17.06
C SER A 15 -12.31 -11.23 17.48
N LYS A 16 -12.13 -10.65 18.68
CA LYS A 16 -13.12 -9.75 19.28
C LYS A 16 -13.37 -8.56 18.36
N PRO A 17 -14.60 -8.02 18.27
CA PRO A 17 -14.93 -6.93 17.35
C PRO A 17 -14.03 -5.70 17.54
N GLU A 18 -13.57 -5.45 18.77
CA GLU A 18 -12.62 -4.38 19.10
C GLU A 18 -11.23 -4.60 18.49
N GLU A 19 -10.71 -5.83 18.48
CA GLU A 19 -9.42 -6.14 17.86
C GLU A 19 -9.46 -5.91 16.35
N LYS A 20 -10.58 -6.27 15.69
CA LYS A 20 -10.79 -6.02 14.25
C LYS A 20 -10.80 -4.54 13.93
N ARG A 21 -11.44 -3.72 14.77
CA ARG A 21 -11.48 -2.25 14.63
C ARG A 21 -10.09 -1.64 14.78
N LEU A 22 -9.32 -2.11 15.76
CA LEU A 22 -7.95 -1.66 15.98
C LEU A 22 -7.04 -1.97 14.79
N VAL A 23 -7.13 -3.20 14.24
CA VAL A 23 -6.37 -3.61 13.05
C VAL A 23 -6.73 -2.75 11.84
N LEU A 24 -8.02 -2.50 11.60
CA LEU A 24 -8.46 -1.64 10.49
C LEU A 24 -7.97 -0.20 10.64
N ARG A 25 -7.97 0.37 11.85
CA ARG A 25 -7.45 1.73 12.11
C ARG A 25 -5.94 1.81 11.87
N LYS A 26 -5.17 0.83 12.35
CA LYS A 26 -3.73 0.76 12.13
C LYS A 26 -3.40 0.62 10.64
N ALA A 27 -4.13 -0.23 9.93
CA ALA A 27 -3.96 -0.41 8.49
C ALA A 27 -4.27 0.89 7.71
N HIS A 28 -5.33 1.62 8.07
CA HIS A 28 -5.64 2.92 7.46
C HIS A 28 -4.54 3.96 7.67
N GLN A 29 -4.00 4.01 8.89
CA GLN A 29 -2.90 4.92 9.21
C GLN A 29 -1.64 4.54 8.42
N ALA A 30 -1.31 3.25 8.33
CA ALA A 30 -0.19 2.77 7.54
C ALA A 30 -0.35 3.12 6.05
N ASP A 31 -1.53 2.92 5.47
CA ASP A 31 -1.80 3.27 4.08
C ASP A 31 -1.72 4.79 3.84
N SER A 32 -2.20 5.60 4.78
CA SER A 32 -2.09 7.07 4.72
C SER A 32 -0.63 7.51 4.70
N TRP A 33 0.21 6.92 5.57
CA TRP A 33 1.65 7.16 5.55
C TRP A 33 2.29 6.70 4.24
N ALA A 34 1.89 5.53 3.72
CA ALA A 34 2.40 5.02 2.45
C ALA A 34 2.05 5.96 1.27
N VAL A 35 0.81 6.46 1.20
CA VAL A 35 0.39 7.43 0.17
C VAL A 35 1.21 8.70 0.26
N ARG A 36 1.36 9.28 1.47
CA ARG A 36 2.12 10.52 1.67
C ARG A 36 3.59 10.36 1.30
N THR A 37 4.25 9.32 1.83
CA THR A 37 5.66 9.03 1.55
C THR A 37 5.89 8.77 0.07
N SER A 38 5.02 7.98 -0.55
CA SER A 38 5.14 7.64 -1.96
C SER A 38 4.88 8.84 -2.88
N THR A 39 3.94 9.72 -2.51
CA THR A 39 3.70 10.96 -3.24
C THR A 39 4.91 11.89 -3.15
N SER A 40 5.45 12.13 -1.95
CA SER A 40 6.66 12.94 -1.77
C SER A 40 7.86 12.35 -2.51
N ALA A 41 8.05 11.03 -2.46
CA ALA A 41 9.10 10.34 -3.21
C ALA A 41 8.92 10.51 -4.71
N SER A 42 7.69 10.36 -5.23
CA SER A 42 7.42 10.55 -6.66
C SER A 42 7.71 11.98 -7.12
N PHE A 43 7.33 12.98 -6.33
CA PHE A 43 7.68 14.39 -6.59
C PHE A 43 9.20 14.59 -6.65
N PHE A 44 9.92 14.10 -5.64
CA PHE A 44 11.37 14.24 -5.58
C PHE A 44 12.08 13.53 -6.74
N VAL A 45 11.67 12.31 -7.07
CA VAL A 45 12.23 11.51 -8.17
C VAL A 45 11.96 12.17 -9.53
N ARG A 46 10.77 12.73 -9.74
CA ARG A 46 10.45 13.48 -10.98
C ARG A 46 11.24 14.78 -11.08
N ALA A 47 11.45 15.48 -9.97
CA ALA A 47 12.27 16.68 -9.92
C ALA A 47 13.76 16.36 -10.20
N SER A 48 14.31 15.32 -9.55
CA SER A 48 15.68 14.90 -9.76
C SER A 48 15.92 14.43 -11.20
N LEU A 49 14.95 13.78 -11.83
CA LEU A 49 15.00 13.43 -13.25
C LEU A 49 15.13 14.65 -14.17
N ARG A 50 14.45 15.77 -13.85
CA ARG A 50 14.61 17.01 -14.60
C ARG A 50 16.02 17.56 -14.47
N TRP A 51 16.59 17.53 -13.27
CA TRP A 51 17.98 17.94 -13.04
C TRP A 51 18.99 17.03 -13.73
N LEU A 52 18.78 15.71 -13.73
CA LEU A 52 19.63 14.74 -14.42
C LEU A 52 19.64 14.94 -15.93
N ARG A 53 18.48 15.22 -16.53
CA ARG A 53 18.38 15.54 -17.96
C ARG A 53 19.11 16.84 -18.29
N HIS A 54 18.96 17.87 -17.44
CA HIS A 54 19.71 19.11 -17.58
C HIS A 54 21.22 18.89 -17.47
N LEU A 55 21.69 18.12 -16.48
CA LEU A 55 23.10 17.76 -16.35
C LEU A 55 23.64 17.03 -17.57
N ARG A 56 22.84 16.15 -18.18
CA ARG A 56 23.22 15.46 -19.42
C ARG A 56 23.44 16.42 -20.59
N GLU A 57 22.67 17.50 -20.66
CA GLU A 57 22.80 18.52 -21.72
C GLU A 57 24.01 19.44 -21.52
N VAL A 58 24.43 19.66 -20.27
CA VAL A 58 25.54 20.55 -19.92
C VAL A 58 26.90 19.87 -20.05
N ILE A 59 26.97 18.54 -19.89
CA ILE A 59 28.24 17.82 -19.95
C ILE A 59 28.74 17.75 -21.40
N PRO A 60 30.03 18.01 -21.66
CA PRO A 60 30.61 17.86 -22.99
C PRO A 60 30.43 16.43 -23.53
N THR A 61 29.96 16.31 -24.77
CA THR A 61 29.71 15.02 -25.45
C THR A 61 30.98 14.17 -25.62
N ALA A 62 32.16 14.79 -25.52
CA ALA A 62 33.46 14.10 -25.47
C ALA A 62 33.56 13.12 -24.29
N ASN A 63 32.85 13.38 -23.18
CA ASN A 63 32.81 12.51 -22.01
C ASN A 63 31.76 11.41 -22.18
N VAL A 64 32.06 10.43 -23.04
CA VAL A 64 31.17 9.29 -23.36
C VAL A 64 30.81 8.48 -22.11
N ARG A 65 31.77 8.24 -21.20
CA ARG A 65 31.53 7.51 -19.95
C ARG A 65 30.50 8.21 -19.06
N ALA A 66 30.62 9.54 -18.89
CA ALA A 66 29.69 10.33 -18.08
C ALA A 66 28.27 10.30 -18.66
N HIS A 67 28.14 10.33 -20.00
CA HIS A 67 26.85 10.19 -20.67
C HIS A 67 26.21 8.81 -20.48
N GLN A 68 27.01 7.74 -20.55
CA GLN A 68 26.53 6.37 -20.30
C GLN A 68 26.07 6.19 -18.86
N ASP A 69 26.84 6.67 -17.89
CA ASP A 69 26.47 6.56 -16.48
C ASP A 69 25.24 7.41 -16.14
N LEU A 70 25.13 8.62 -16.71
CA LEU A 70 23.90 9.41 -16.61
C LEU A 70 22.69 8.72 -17.25
N ALA A 71 22.86 8.04 -18.38
CA ALA A 71 21.77 7.29 -19.01
C ALA A 71 21.27 6.15 -18.09
N LYS A 72 22.18 5.42 -17.42
CA LYS A 72 21.82 4.40 -16.43
C LYS A 72 21.04 5.00 -15.25
N VAL A 73 21.52 6.13 -14.71
CA VAL A 73 20.88 6.80 -13.57
C VAL A 73 19.51 7.36 -13.96
N ILE A 74 19.37 7.93 -15.17
CA ILE A 74 18.08 8.38 -15.71
C ILE A 74 17.09 7.22 -15.80
N ALA A 75 17.50 6.09 -16.38
CA ALA A 75 16.64 4.90 -16.49
C ALA A 75 16.22 4.36 -15.10
N ALA A 76 17.14 4.30 -14.14
CA ALA A 76 16.83 3.89 -12.77
C ALA A 76 15.87 4.87 -12.08
N THR A 77 16.02 6.16 -12.33
CA THR A 77 15.17 7.22 -11.75
C THR A 77 13.76 7.20 -12.36
N GLU A 78 13.63 6.93 -13.66
CA GLU A 78 12.35 6.72 -14.32
C GLU A 78 11.60 5.52 -13.72
N TYR A 79 12.30 4.39 -13.53
CA TYR A 79 11.72 3.23 -12.84
C TYR A 79 11.30 3.53 -11.39
N ALA A 80 12.10 4.32 -10.67
CA ALA A 80 11.75 4.78 -9.32
C ALA A 80 10.48 5.65 -9.32
N ALA A 81 10.26 6.45 -10.36
CA ALA A 81 9.05 7.27 -10.50
C ALA A 81 7.80 6.39 -10.71
N ASP A 82 7.94 5.33 -11.50
CA ASP A 82 6.84 4.39 -11.79
C ASP A 82 6.50 3.50 -10.59
N THR A 83 7.51 3.04 -9.85
CA THR A 83 7.30 2.22 -8.64
C THR A 83 6.62 3.02 -7.53
N THR A 84 6.99 4.28 -7.33
CA THR A 84 6.29 5.17 -6.38
C THR A 84 4.85 5.43 -6.82
N TYR A 85 4.57 5.59 -8.11
CA TYR A 85 3.20 5.69 -8.61
C TYR A 85 2.37 4.43 -8.31
N ASN A 86 2.96 3.24 -8.56
CA ASN A 86 2.30 1.97 -8.26
C ASN A 86 2.01 1.80 -6.75
N SER A 87 2.94 2.19 -5.88
CA SER A 87 2.75 2.16 -4.42
C SER A 87 1.57 3.03 -3.96
N VAL A 88 1.41 4.24 -4.51
CA VAL A 88 0.25 5.10 -4.24
C VAL A 88 -1.05 4.40 -4.66
N LYS A 89 -1.07 3.80 -5.86
CA LYS A 89 -2.25 3.10 -6.39
C LYS A 89 -2.68 1.93 -5.51
N PHE A 90 -1.74 1.11 -5.04
CA PHE A 90 -2.05 0.00 -4.14
C PHE A 90 -2.52 0.47 -2.78
N SER A 91 -1.89 1.50 -2.21
CA SER A 91 -2.29 2.09 -0.93
C SER A 91 -3.69 2.69 -1.00
N ALA A 92 -4.03 3.39 -2.09
CA ALA A 92 -5.38 3.93 -2.31
C ALA A 92 -6.44 2.82 -2.42
N ARG A 93 -6.12 1.72 -3.10
CA ARG A 93 -7.01 0.53 -3.17
C ARG A 93 -7.19 -0.14 -1.81
N ALA A 94 -6.13 -0.21 -1.01
CA ALA A 94 -6.19 -0.73 0.36
C ALA A 94 -7.11 0.12 1.24
N MET A 95 -7.00 1.46 1.16
CA MET A 95 -7.91 2.39 1.85
C MET A 95 -9.38 2.19 1.42
N ALA A 96 -9.65 2.07 0.11
CA ALA A 96 -11.01 1.83 -0.39
C ALA A 96 -11.59 0.49 0.13
N SER A 97 -10.75 -0.54 0.20
CA SER A 97 -11.12 -1.86 0.73
C SER A 97 -11.44 -1.79 2.23
N GLN A 98 -10.67 -1.03 3.01
CA GLN A 98 -10.93 -0.82 4.43
C GLN A 98 -12.24 -0.05 4.70
N VAL A 99 -12.52 0.99 3.91
CA VAL A 99 -13.80 1.72 3.98
C VAL A 99 -14.96 0.77 3.69
N SER A 100 -14.83 -0.08 2.67
CA SER A 100 -15.84 -1.08 2.31
C SER A 100 -16.04 -2.12 3.42
N ALA A 101 -14.96 -2.63 4.01
CA ALA A 101 -15.01 -3.57 5.14
C ALA A 101 -15.70 -2.96 6.37
N ARG A 102 -15.40 -1.69 6.68
CA ARG A 102 -16.04 -0.96 7.77
C ARG A 102 -17.53 -0.77 7.53
N ARG A 103 -17.93 -0.42 6.31
CA ARG A 103 -19.34 -0.29 5.92
C ARG A 103 -20.08 -1.62 6.07
N LEU A 104 -19.49 -2.72 5.62
CA LEU A 104 -20.08 -4.05 5.75
C LEU A 104 -20.25 -4.48 7.21
N LEU A 105 -19.24 -4.21 8.05
CA LEU A 105 -19.33 -4.47 9.50
C LEU A 105 -20.49 -3.70 10.15
N TRP A 106 -20.68 -2.43 9.77
CA TRP A 106 -21.75 -1.60 10.29
C TRP A 106 -23.13 -2.11 9.85
N LEU A 107 -23.30 -2.44 8.57
CA LEU A 107 -24.54 -3.02 8.03
C LEU A 107 -24.90 -4.34 8.71
N ARG A 108 -23.92 -5.21 8.93
CA ARG A 108 -24.13 -6.50 9.62
C ARG A 108 -24.61 -6.28 11.07
N HIS A 109 -24.02 -5.32 11.78
CA HIS A 109 -24.44 -4.98 13.13
C HIS A 109 -25.87 -4.42 13.15
N TRP A 110 -26.18 -3.52 12.22
CA TRP A 110 -27.52 -2.93 12.09
C TRP A 110 -28.59 -3.98 11.79
N GLN A 111 -28.33 -4.91 10.86
CA GLN A 111 -29.24 -6.03 10.59
C GLN A 111 -29.46 -6.94 11.81
N ALA A 112 -28.42 -7.16 12.61
CA ALA A 112 -28.54 -7.96 13.84
C ALA A 112 -29.40 -7.25 14.89
N ASP A 113 -29.23 -5.93 15.06
CA ASP A 113 -30.03 -5.10 15.98
C ASP A 113 -31.52 -5.08 15.58
N VAL A 114 -31.81 -4.86 14.29
CA VAL A 114 -33.18 -4.92 13.76
C VAL A 114 -33.80 -6.29 14.05
N LYS A 115 -33.11 -7.39 13.74
CA LYS A 115 -33.61 -8.76 14.00
C LYS A 115 -33.83 -9.05 15.48
N GLN A 116 -33.06 -8.48 16.40
CA GLN A 116 -33.31 -8.61 17.84
C GLN A 116 -34.58 -7.87 18.25
N LYS A 117 -34.81 -6.65 17.72
CA LYS A 117 -35.99 -5.85 18.04
C LYS A 117 -37.30 -6.50 17.61
N TRP A 118 -37.33 -7.24 16.51
CA TRP A 118 -38.51 -7.98 16.03
C TRP A 118 -38.77 -9.32 16.76
N LYS A 119 -37.92 -9.71 17.71
CA LYS A 119 -38.07 -10.94 18.51
C LYS A 119 -38.54 -10.68 19.96
N LEU A 120 -38.78 -9.43 20.29
CA LEU A 120 -39.45 -8.97 21.53
C LEU A 120 -40.93 -8.72 21.22
#